data_AF-A0AAN9VZL3-F1
#
_entry.id   AF-A0AAN9VZL3-F1
#
_cell.length_a   1.000
_cell.length_b   1.000
_cell.length_c   1.000
_cell.angle_alpha   90.00
_cell.angle_beta   90.00
_cell.angle_gamma   90.00
#
_symmetry.space_group_name_H-M   'P 1'
#
loop_
_entity.id
_entity.type
_entity.pdbx_description
1 polymer ?
#
loop_
_entity_poly.entity_id
_entity_poly.type
_entity_poly.pdbx_seq_one_letter_code
_entity_poly.pdbx_strand_id
1 'polypeptide(L)'
;MFYTTINLFRYISKYRPKIVKEEKKNKECHKTLGYAQVPLPKPCEFLRKNTRIVPPRPVTVGPKCCLPCRRPCLPSCPVEKKEPSSDKTKAWEEGWKKGQGKRYPCPSTNEKETEEAKKQASAAKVCAKNFALENIRKVVHSVPRQPVPKYVDSHRGHSQSLLRSGLLPIYIHKKTYGKVPGYIVCRKSSVGSMGAPPVCQAPVPATPGVYVIPEEERQALLEGLRKNWNELQTAYQHMPILIDTMHKRARKERMEKELRRLELNISTLERHNQIYVVDDALCA
;
A
#
# COMPACT_ATOMS: atom_id res chain seq x y z
N MET A 1 -36.28 14.25 -41.06
CA MET A 1 -34.82 13.99 -41.08
C MET A 1 -34.41 13.49 -39.71
N PHE A 2 -34.10 12.21 -39.58
CA PHE A 2 -33.74 11.58 -38.31
C PHE A 2 -32.23 11.70 -38.11
N TYR A 3 -31.79 12.46 -37.11
CA TYR A 3 -30.38 12.54 -36.75
C TYR A 3 -29.98 11.28 -35.98
N THR A 4 -29.21 10.41 -36.60
CA THR A 4 -28.55 9.29 -35.93
C THR A 4 -27.35 9.83 -35.15
N THR A 5 -27.43 9.75 -33.82
CA THR A 5 -26.31 10.04 -32.93
C THR A 5 -25.30 8.91 -33.05
N ILE A 6 -24.21 9.15 -33.79
CA ILE A 6 -23.08 8.23 -33.86
C ILE A 6 -22.49 8.12 -32.46
N ASN A 7 -22.75 6.98 -31.82
CA ASN A 7 -22.31 6.67 -30.47
C ASN A 7 -20.81 6.32 -30.54
N LEU A 8 -19.95 7.35 -30.48
CA LEU A 8 -18.50 7.20 -30.51
C LEU A 8 -18.08 6.43 -29.24
N PHE A 9 -17.71 5.16 -29.39
CA PHE A 9 -17.13 4.34 -28.33
C PHE A 9 -15.78 4.94 -27.93
N ARG A 10 -15.77 5.87 -26.98
CA ARG A 10 -14.54 6.38 -26.35
C ARG A 10 -13.87 5.24 -25.59
N TYR A 11 -12.55 5.12 -25.71
CA TYR A 11 -11.75 4.19 -24.91
C TYR A 11 -12.04 4.37 -23.41
N ILE A 12 -12.42 3.27 -22.76
CA ILE A 12 -12.65 3.20 -21.32
C ILE A 12 -11.56 2.33 -20.71
N SER A 13 -10.74 2.91 -19.83
CA SER A 13 -9.72 2.17 -19.09
C SER A 13 -10.34 0.98 -18.36
N LYS A 14 -9.70 -0.18 -18.51
CA LYS A 14 -9.95 -1.43 -17.76
C LYS A 14 -9.93 -1.24 -16.24
N TYR A 15 -9.33 -0.16 -15.73
CA TYR A 15 -9.29 0.18 -14.30
C TYR A 15 -10.38 1.15 -13.85
N ARG A 16 -11.15 1.76 -14.77
CA ARG A 16 -12.26 2.66 -14.46
C ARG A 16 -13.23 2.12 -13.40
N PRO A 17 -13.71 0.86 -13.46
CA PRO A 17 -14.62 0.35 -12.42
C PRO A 17 -13.95 0.20 -11.05
N LYS A 18 -12.62 -0.04 -10.99
CA LYS A 18 -11.88 -0.11 -9.71
C LYS A 18 -11.72 1.29 -9.10
N ILE A 19 -11.34 2.28 -9.92
CA ILE A 19 -11.18 3.68 -9.48
C ILE A 19 -12.51 4.23 -8.96
N VAL A 20 -13.61 4.02 -9.68
CA VAL A 20 -14.96 4.46 -9.25
C VAL A 20 -15.36 3.81 -7.91
N LYS A 21 -14.98 2.54 -7.68
CA LYS A 21 -15.24 1.86 -6.39
C LYS A 21 -14.37 2.42 -5.27
N GLU A 22 -13.09 2.74 -5.52
CA GLU A 22 -12.18 3.31 -4.54
C GLU A 22 -12.57 4.75 -4.16
N GLU A 23 -12.92 5.58 -5.15
CA GLU A 23 -13.42 6.94 -4.90
C GLU A 23 -14.70 6.92 -4.06
N LYS A 24 -15.66 6.03 -4.36
CA LYS A 24 -16.90 5.91 -3.58
C LYS A 24 -16.66 5.47 -2.13
N LYS A 25 -15.67 4.61 -1.88
CA LYS A 25 -15.31 4.15 -0.52
C LYS A 25 -14.74 5.24 0.37
N ASN A 26 -14.18 6.30 -0.21
CA ASN A 26 -13.59 7.41 0.53
C ASN A 26 -14.57 8.54 0.85
N LYS A 27 -15.84 8.43 0.42
CA LYS A 27 -16.89 9.45 0.65
C LYS A 27 -17.63 9.26 1.98
N GLU A 28 -16.92 8.98 3.05
CA GLU A 28 -17.54 9.08 4.37
C GLU A 28 -17.40 10.52 4.84
N CYS A 29 -18.54 11.22 4.90
CA CYS A 29 -18.65 12.68 5.03
C CYS A 29 -18.00 13.28 6.29
N HIS A 30 -17.48 12.45 7.21
CA HIS A 30 -16.91 12.85 8.50
C HIS A 30 -15.58 12.16 8.83
N LYS A 31 -14.93 11.50 7.86
CA LYS A 31 -13.74 10.66 8.13
C LYS A 31 -12.48 11.42 8.53
N THR A 32 -12.33 12.67 8.09
CA THR A 32 -11.12 13.48 8.30
C THR A 32 -11.27 14.52 9.42
N LEU A 33 -12.43 15.16 9.54
CA LEU A 33 -12.68 16.25 10.51
C LEU A 33 -13.84 15.99 11.47
N GLY A 34 -14.51 14.83 11.38
CA GLY A 34 -15.67 14.51 12.21
C GLY A 34 -16.95 15.27 11.82
N TYR A 35 -17.95 15.24 12.69
CA TYR A 35 -19.18 16.01 12.55
C TYR A 35 -18.98 17.43 13.09
N ALA A 36 -19.46 18.45 12.36
CA ALA A 36 -19.44 19.84 12.84
C ALA A 36 -20.27 20.02 14.12
N GLN A 37 -21.38 19.27 14.24
CA GLN A 37 -22.13 19.05 15.47
C GLN A 37 -22.43 17.55 15.56
N VAL A 38 -22.00 16.91 16.64
CA VAL A 38 -22.22 15.46 16.83
C VAL A 38 -23.72 15.22 17.00
N PRO A 39 -24.38 14.47 16.10
CA PRO A 39 -25.80 14.19 16.25
C PRO A 39 -26.00 13.33 17.50
N LEU A 40 -26.75 13.86 18.46
CA LEU A 40 -27.13 13.11 19.66
C LEU A 40 -28.35 12.24 19.34
N PRO A 41 -28.38 10.97 19.77
CA PRO A 41 -29.56 10.13 19.60
C PRO A 41 -30.73 10.73 20.37
N LYS A 42 -31.95 10.57 19.84
CA LYS A 42 -33.15 11.01 20.56
C LYS A 42 -33.30 10.16 21.84
N PRO A 43 -33.90 10.69 22.93
CA PRO A 43 -34.08 9.94 24.19
C PRO A 43 -34.79 8.59 24.03
N CYS A 44 -35.63 8.45 23.01
CA CYS A 44 -36.35 7.22 22.66
C CYS A 44 -35.47 6.14 21.98
N GLU A 45 -34.25 6.50 21.57
CA GLU A 45 -33.31 5.70 20.78
C GLU A 45 -32.16 5.18 21.67
N PHE A 46 -32.51 4.75 22.88
CA PHE A 46 -31.56 4.18 23.83
C PHE A 46 -31.12 2.76 23.42
N LEU A 47 -29.89 2.40 23.77
CA LEU A 47 -29.32 1.07 23.52
C LEU A 47 -30.13 -0.02 24.23
N ARG A 48 -30.80 -0.88 23.47
CA ARG A 48 -31.52 -2.04 24.00
C ARG A 48 -30.58 -3.25 24.13
N LYS A 49 -30.91 -4.20 25.01
CA LYS A 49 -30.13 -5.43 25.20
C LYS A 49 -30.00 -6.16 23.85
N ASN A 50 -28.79 -6.58 23.48
CA ASN A 50 -28.44 -7.30 22.25
C ASN A 50 -28.53 -6.52 20.92
N THR A 51 -28.65 -5.17 20.92
CA THR A 51 -28.66 -4.39 19.66
C THR A 51 -27.27 -4.10 19.10
N ARG A 52 -26.22 -4.26 19.90
CA ARG A 52 -24.84 -4.08 19.43
C ARG A 52 -24.45 -5.27 18.55
N ILE A 53 -24.50 -5.09 17.24
CA ILE A 53 -24.00 -6.05 16.26
C ILE A 53 -22.48 -6.12 16.41
N VAL A 54 -22.00 -7.07 17.22
CA VAL A 54 -20.59 -7.44 17.25
C VAL A 54 -20.38 -8.38 16.08
N PRO A 55 -19.53 -8.06 15.09
CA PRO A 55 -19.24 -9.01 14.02
C PRO A 55 -18.74 -10.30 14.67
N PRO A 56 -19.31 -11.47 14.33
CA PRO A 56 -18.87 -12.73 14.90
C PRO A 56 -17.37 -12.87 14.66
N ARG A 57 -16.62 -13.28 15.70
CA ARG A 57 -15.22 -13.63 15.48
C ARG A 57 -15.21 -14.71 14.39
N PRO A 58 -14.47 -14.54 13.29
CA PRO A 58 -14.37 -15.59 12.29
C PRO A 58 -13.90 -16.84 13.00
N VAL A 59 -14.66 -17.93 12.86
CA VAL A 59 -14.21 -19.24 13.34
C VAL A 59 -12.94 -19.52 12.56
N THR A 60 -11.79 -19.50 13.26
CA THR A 60 -10.51 -19.85 12.69
C THR A 60 -10.52 -21.36 12.45
N VAL A 61 -11.16 -21.78 11.34
CA VAL A 61 -10.74 -23.01 10.70
C VAL A 61 -9.29 -22.73 10.32
N GLY A 62 -8.35 -23.41 10.98
CA GLY A 62 -6.92 -23.19 10.81
C GLY A 62 -6.56 -23.09 9.33
N PRO A 63 -5.55 -22.29 8.97
CA PRO A 63 -5.25 -22.05 7.57
C PRO A 63 -5.07 -23.39 6.86
N LYS A 64 -5.78 -23.61 5.75
CA LYS A 64 -5.47 -24.66 4.77
C LYS A 64 -4.16 -24.28 4.08
N CYS A 65 -3.07 -24.24 4.83
CA CYS A 65 -1.73 -24.17 4.28
C CYS A 65 -1.37 -25.59 3.83
N CYS A 66 -1.62 -25.89 2.56
CA CYS A 66 -0.97 -27.00 1.87
C CYS A 66 0.50 -26.61 1.56
N LEU A 67 1.28 -26.34 2.60
CA LEU A 67 2.74 -26.39 2.48
C LEU A 67 3.10 -27.85 2.77
N PRO A 68 3.64 -28.62 1.81
CA PRO A 68 3.99 -30.00 2.03
C PRO A 68 4.96 -30.08 3.20
N CYS A 69 4.58 -30.92 4.16
CA CYS A 69 5.17 -31.11 5.46
C CYS A 69 6.66 -31.47 5.34
N ARG A 70 7.57 -30.48 5.48
CA ARG A 70 8.99 -30.73 5.78
C ARG A 70 9.28 -30.50 7.26
N ARG A 71 8.49 -31.13 8.13
CA ARG A 71 8.94 -31.44 9.48
C ARG A 71 8.56 -32.89 9.76
N PRO A 72 9.53 -33.81 9.96
CA PRO A 72 9.20 -35.15 10.40
C PRO A 72 8.42 -35.06 11.72
N CYS A 73 7.43 -35.95 11.88
CA CYS A 73 6.62 -36.02 13.09
C CYS A 73 7.55 -36.19 14.29
N LEU A 74 7.49 -35.26 15.25
CA LEU A 74 8.14 -35.47 16.52
C LEU A 74 7.53 -36.72 17.16
N PRO A 75 8.35 -37.65 17.68
CA PRO A 75 7.83 -38.79 18.40
C PRO A 75 6.98 -38.29 19.58
N SER A 76 5.79 -38.87 19.73
CA SER A 76 4.93 -38.58 20.87
C SER A 76 5.69 -38.80 22.17
N CYS A 77 5.82 -37.76 22.99
CA CYS A 77 6.29 -37.92 24.36
C CYS A 77 5.43 -39.00 25.06
N PRO A 78 6.03 -40.00 25.74
CA PRO A 78 5.28 -40.90 26.58
C PRO A 78 4.47 -40.08 27.59
N VAL A 79 3.15 -40.16 27.51
CA VAL A 79 2.29 -39.64 28.57
C VAL A 79 2.52 -40.53 29.78
N GLU A 80 3.30 -40.06 30.75
CA GLU A 80 3.28 -40.63 32.09
C GLU A 80 1.86 -40.46 32.63
N LYS A 81 1.13 -41.57 32.68
CA LYS A 81 -0.12 -41.64 33.41
C LYS A 81 0.22 -41.35 34.87
N LYS A 82 -0.13 -40.16 35.37
CA LYS A 82 -0.27 -39.96 36.81
C LYS A 82 -1.45 -40.81 37.24
N GLU A 83 -1.17 -41.90 37.95
CA GLU A 83 -2.21 -42.64 38.65
C GLU A 83 -2.83 -41.73 39.73
N PRO A 84 -4.16 -41.62 39.80
CA PRO A 84 -4.81 -40.96 40.92
C PRO A 84 -4.67 -41.81 42.18
N SER A 85 -4.19 -41.18 43.25
CA SER A 85 -4.10 -41.75 44.58
C SER A 85 -5.48 -42.15 45.11
N SER A 86 -5.57 -43.41 45.54
CA SER A 86 -6.46 -43.99 46.57
C SER A 86 -7.84 -43.36 46.75
N ASP A 87 -8.86 -43.98 46.12
CA ASP A 87 -9.99 -44.60 46.82
C ASP A 87 -11.15 -44.78 45.85
N LYS A 88 -11.26 -46.00 45.30
CA LYS A 88 -12.52 -46.75 45.13
C LYS A 88 -12.22 -48.10 44.50
N THR A 89 -12.49 -49.11 45.30
CA THR A 89 -12.49 -50.53 45.00
C THR A 89 -13.41 -50.90 43.83
N LYS A 90 -12.94 -51.88 43.04
CA LYS A 90 -13.72 -52.91 42.32
C LYS A 90 -14.68 -52.44 41.22
N ALA A 91 -14.25 -52.60 39.97
CA ALA A 91 -14.98 -53.33 38.93
C ALA A 91 -14.27 -53.18 37.57
N TRP A 92 -14.13 -54.30 36.86
CA TRP A 92 -13.80 -54.39 35.43
C TRP A 92 -12.34 -54.17 35.00
N GLU A 93 -11.47 -55.07 35.44
CA GLU A 93 -10.43 -55.60 34.54
C GLU A 93 -11.04 -56.69 33.67
N GLU A 94 -11.80 -56.36 32.62
CA GLU A 94 -11.98 -57.28 31.48
C GLU A 94 -12.17 -56.50 30.19
N GLY A 95 -11.28 -56.74 29.23
CA GLY A 95 -11.37 -56.23 27.87
C GLY A 95 -10.44 -55.03 27.64
N TRP A 96 -9.39 -55.09 26.83
CA TRP A 96 -9.25 -55.82 25.59
C TRP A 96 -7.78 -56.23 25.40
N LYS A 97 -7.52 -57.54 25.49
CA LYS A 97 -6.56 -58.17 24.60
C LYS A 97 -7.11 -58.07 23.18
N LYS A 98 -6.40 -57.39 22.28
CA LYS A 98 -6.24 -57.73 20.84
C LYS A 98 -5.61 -56.56 20.10
N GLY A 99 -4.53 -56.83 19.39
CA GLY A 99 -3.94 -55.88 18.46
C GLY A 99 -2.47 -56.14 18.19
N GLN A 100 -2.14 -57.35 17.71
CA GLN A 100 -0.84 -57.64 17.13
C GLN A 100 -0.66 -56.80 15.85
N GLY A 101 0.21 -55.81 15.91
CA GLY A 101 0.72 -55.08 14.74
C GLY A 101 2.21 -55.35 14.62
N LYS A 102 2.60 -56.05 13.55
CA LYS A 102 3.95 -56.49 13.19
C LYS A 102 5.01 -55.40 13.47
N ARG A 103 5.93 -55.68 14.40
CA ARG A 103 7.21 -54.94 14.48
C ARG A 103 8.03 -55.39 13.27
N TYR A 104 8.27 -54.46 12.35
CA TYR A 104 9.36 -54.63 11.40
C TYR A 104 10.69 -54.47 12.16
N PRO A 105 11.71 -55.28 11.84
CA PRO A 105 12.98 -55.24 12.55
C PRO A 105 13.72 -53.96 12.17
N CYS A 106 13.92 -53.05 13.12
CA CYS A 106 14.92 -52.01 12.96
C CYS A 106 16.31 -52.66 13.07
N PRO A 107 17.28 -52.23 12.25
CA PRO A 107 18.59 -52.85 12.19
C PRO A 107 19.27 -52.76 13.55
N SER A 108 19.63 -53.93 14.09
CA SER A 108 20.55 -54.06 15.21
C SER A 108 21.92 -53.56 14.76
N THR A 109 22.20 -52.28 14.96
CA THR A 109 23.58 -51.83 15.10
C THR A 109 24.04 -52.30 16.47
N ASN A 110 24.66 -53.47 16.48
CA ASN A 110 25.57 -53.93 17.52
C ASN A 110 26.76 -52.97 17.55
N GLU A 111 26.57 -51.78 18.11
CA GLU A 111 27.69 -50.98 18.59
C GLU A 111 28.00 -51.50 19.98
N LYS A 112 29.02 -52.36 20.03
CA LYS A 112 29.61 -52.86 21.26
C LYS A 112 29.87 -51.67 22.17
N GLU A 113 29.25 -51.72 23.33
CA GLU A 113 29.56 -50.87 24.47
C GLU A 113 31.08 -50.91 24.71
N THR A 114 31.79 -49.84 24.35
CA THR A 114 33.08 -49.58 24.98
C THR A 114 32.76 -49.03 26.37
N GLU A 115 33.45 -49.56 27.38
CA GLU A 115 33.26 -49.19 28.79
C GLU A 115 33.49 -47.70 29.10
N GLU A 116 33.92 -46.92 28.11
CA GLU A 116 34.05 -45.46 28.21
C GLU A 116 32.69 -44.74 28.13
N ALA A 117 31.66 -45.33 27.52
CA ALA A 117 30.30 -44.75 27.46
C ALA A 117 29.56 -44.83 28.81
N LYS A 118 29.89 -45.81 29.67
CA LYS A 118 29.27 -45.96 31.00
C LYS A 118 29.83 -44.97 32.03
N LYS A 119 31.09 -44.52 31.89
CA LYS A 119 31.66 -43.44 32.71
C LYS A 119 31.13 -42.05 32.36
N GLN A 120 30.69 -41.83 31.11
CA GLN A 120 30.06 -40.57 30.70
C GLN A 120 28.54 -40.53 30.95
N ALA A 121 27.89 -41.69 31.10
CA ALA A 121 26.48 -41.78 31.53
C ALA A 121 26.28 -41.61 33.06
N SER A 122 27.31 -41.86 33.89
CA SER A 122 27.21 -41.72 35.36
C SER A 122 27.36 -40.29 35.89
N ALA A 123 27.65 -39.30 35.04
CA ALA A 123 27.72 -37.88 35.41
C ALA A 123 26.59 -37.02 34.82
N ALA A 124 25.76 -37.58 33.93
CA ALA A 124 24.60 -36.92 33.36
C ALA A 124 23.31 -37.42 34.02
N LYS A 125 23.20 -37.24 35.33
CA LYS A 125 21.88 -37.18 35.97
C LYS A 125 21.18 -35.98 35.34
N VAL A 126 20.34 -36.22 34.33
CA VAL A 126 19.55 -35.20 33.65
C VAL A 126 18.67 -34.56 34.71
N CYS A 127 19.15 -33.48 35.33
CA CYS A 127 18.37 -32.65 36.21
C CYS A 127 17.31 -32.01 35.31
N ALA A 128 16.08 -32.56 35.35
CA ALA A 128 14.93 -31.96 34.68
C ALA A 128 14.93 -30.47 35.07
N LYS A 129 15.04 -29.59 34.06
CA LYS A 129 15.16 -28.15 34.29
C LYS A 129 14.02 -27.70 35.20
N ASN A 130 14.37 -27.21 36.39
CA ASN A 130 13.38 -26.68 37.31
C ASN A 130 12.90 -25.32 36.79
N PHE A 131 11.86 -25.33 35.95
CA PHE A 131 11.30 -24.14 35.33
C PHE A 131 10.89 -23.08 36.36
N ALA A 132 10.47 -23.47 37.56
CA ALA A 132 10.18 -22.53 38.65
C ALA A 132 11.42 -21.73 39.07
N LEU A 133 12.55 -22.40 39.31
CA LEU A 133 13.81 -21.74 39.66
C LEU A 133 14.38 -20.95 38.48
N GLU A 134 14.21 -21.43 37.25
CA GLU A 134 14.64 -20.72 36.05
C GLU A 134 13.81 -19.45 35.83
N ASN A 135 12.50 -19.49 36.11
CA ASN A 135 11.63 -18.32 36.05
C ASN A 135 11.97 -17.30 37.14
N ILE A 136 12.23 -17.76 38.37
CA ILE A 136 12.69 -16.88 39.47
C ILE A 136 14.01 -16.22 39.08
N ARG A 137 14.99 -17.00 38.60
CA ARG A 137 16.29 -16.45 38.13
C ARG A 137 16.11 -15.47 36.98
N LYS A 138 15.24 -15.77 36.01
CA LYS A 138 14.94 -14.85 34.90
C LYS A 138 14.32 -13.54 35.38
N VAL A 139 13.43 -13.57 36.37
CA VAL A 139 12.82 -12.35 36.94
C VAL A 139 13.84 -11.56 37.75
N VAL A 140 14.59 -12.22 38.64
CA VAL A 140 15.64 -11.58 39.48
C VAL A 140 16.73 -10.96 38.62
N HIS A 141 17.12 -11.61 37.52
CA HIS A 141 18.14 -11.10 36.60
C HIS A 141 17.57 -10.25 35.45
N SER A 142 16.25 -10.09 35.36
CA SER A 142 15.67 -9.20 34.35
C SER A 142 15.87 -7.75 34.77
N VAL A 143 16.39 -6.94 33.85
CA VAL A 143 16.53 -5.50 34.07
C VAL A 143 15.13 -4.87 34.10
N PRO A 144 14.79 -4.06 35.11
CA PRO A 144 13.50 -3.37 35.15
C PRO A 144 13.34 -2.47 33.92
N ARG A 145 12.10 -2.30 33.47
CA ARG A 145 11.80 -1.43 32.33
C ARG A 145 12.19 -0.01 32.68
N GLN A 146 13.13 0.55 31.92
CA GLN A 146 13.52 1.95 32.06
C GLN A 146 12.33 2.86 31.69
N PRO A 147 12.01 3.88 32.50
CA PRO A 147 10.91 4.78 32.22
C PRO A 147 11.19 5.58 30.93
N VAL A 148 10.15 5.79 30.12
CA VAL A 148 10.28 6.61 28.92
C VAL A 148 10.49 8.08 29.34
N PRO A 149 11.51 8.78 28.81
CA PRO A 149 11.74 10.18 29.15
C PRO A 149 10.57 11.05 28.67
N LYS A 150 10.01 11.82 29.61
CA LYS A 150 8.88 12.74 29.41
C LYS A 150 9.18 14.06 30.11
N TYR A 151 8.56 15.13 29.64
CA TYR A 151 8.62 16.44 30.26
C TYR A 151 7.21 16.92 30.60
N VAL A 152 7.13 17.80 31.59
CA VAL A 152 5.87 18.33 32.12
C VAL A 152 5.97 19.84 32.09
N ASP A 153 5.18 20.46 31.22
CA ASP A 153 5.16 21.93 31.08
C ASP A 153 4.15 22.58 32.01
N SER A 154 3.05 21.87 32.31
CA SER A 154 1.90 22.44 33.01
C SER A 154 1.93 22.12 34.50
N HIS A 155 1.56 23.10 35.34
CA HIS A 155 1.35 22.91 36.79
C HIS A 155 0.29 21.82 37.10
N ARG A 156 -0.60 21.51 36.14
CA ARG A 156 -1.61 20.43 36.22
C ARG A 156 -1.09 19.04 35.82
N GLY A 157 0.20 18.89 35.50
CA GLY A 157 0.81 17.59 35.23
C GLY A 157 0.63 17.04 33.81
N HIS A 158 0.27 17.88 32.83
CA HIS A 158 0.24 17.45 31.43
C HIS A 158 1.65 17.04 30.96
N SER A 159 1.83 15.75 30.65
CA SER A 159 3.12 15.18 30.27
C SER A 159 3.20 14.87 28.77
N GLN A 160 4.32 15.22 28.15
CA GLN A 160 4.61 14.95 26.75
C GLN A 160 5.90 14.12 26.61
N SER A 161 6.03 13.33 25.55
CA SER A 161 7.23 12.49 25.34
C SER A 161 8.40 13.33 24.82
N LEU A 162 9.55 13.25 25.49
CA LEU A 162 10.74 14.03 25.12
C LEU A 162 11.34 13.65 23.75
N LEU A 163 11.25 12.38 23.35
CA LEU A 163 11.86 11.88 22.11
C LEU A 163 11.12 12.33 20.82
N ARG A 164 9.88 12.82 20.90
CA ARG A 164 9.09 13.22 19.71
C ARG A 164 8.67 14.69 19.75
N SER A 165 8.87 15.39 20.86
CA SER A 165 8.49 16.80 21.02
C SER A 165 9.40 17.79 20.29
N GLY A 166 10.50 17.33 19.68
CA GLY A 166 11.47 18.20 18.99
C GLY A 166 12.42 18.97 19.92
N LEU A 167 12.30 18.80 21.24
CA LEU A 167 13.15 19.45 22.24
C LEU A 167 14.54 18.82 22.37
N LEU A 168 14.73 17.59 21.87
CA LEU A 168 16.01 16.89 21.93
C LEU A 168 16.68 16.81 20.55
N PRO A 169 18.00 17.09 20.46
CA PRO A 169 18.77 16.93 19.23
C PRO A 169 19.05 15.44 18.94
N ILE A 170 18.05 14.74 18.40
CA ILE A 170 18.10 13.30 18.11
C ILE A 170 19.01 12.99 16.91
N TYR A 171 19.03 13.89 15.93
CA TYR A 171 19.68 13.62 14.65
C TYR A 171 21.17 13.95 14.61
N ILE A 172 21.68 14.77 15.56
CA ILE A 172 23.08 15.21 15.63
C ILE A 172 24.01 14.04 15.97
N HIS A 173 23.58 13.17 16.89
CA HIS A 173 24.36 12.02 17.35
C HIS A 173 24.25 10.79 16.43
N LYS A 174 23.59 10.92 15.26
CA LYS A 174 23.50 9.80 14.32
C LYS A 174 24.87 9.53 13.72
N LYS A 175 25.28 8.26 13.66
CA LYS A 175 26.57 7.83 13.08
C LYS A 175 26.78 8.24 11.61
N THR A 176 25.68 8.55 10.92
CA THR A 176 25.61 9.01 9.54
C THR A 176 25.39 10.52 9.41
N TYR A 177 25.36 11.26 10.52
CA TYR A 177 25.27 12.72 10.50
C TYR A 177 26.50 13.31 9.82
N GLY A 178 26.30 14.26 8.91
CA GLY A 178 27.39 14.83 8.10
C GLY A 178 27.98 13.90 7.03
N LYS A 179 27.51 12.64 6.90
CA LYS A 179 27.97 11.72 5.85
C LYS A 179 26.98 11.70 4.68
N VAL A 180 27.51 11.67 3.46
CA VAL A 180 26.70 11.51 2.25
C VAL A 180 26.12 10.09 2.23
N PRO A 181 24.79 9.92 2.11
CA PRO A 181 24.17 8.60 2.00
C PRO A 181 24.72 7.79 0.81
N GLY A 182 24.96 6.49 1.03
CA GLY A 182 25.57 5.61 0.02
C GLY A 182 24.81 5.55 -1.31
N TYR A 183 23.49 5.72 -1.29
CA TYR A 183 22.69 5.75 -2.52
C TYR A 183 23.01 6.96 -3.41
N ILE A 184 23.40 8.11 -2.84
CA ILE A 184 23.78 9.30 -3.61
C ILE A 184 25.11 9.05 -4.32
N VAL A 185 26.05 8.40 -3.63
CA VAL A 185 27.33 7.98 -4.22
C VAL A 185 27.08 7.00 -5.36
N CYS A 186 26.27 5.96 -5.13
CA CYS A 186 25.88 4.98 -6.13
C CYS A 186 25.20 5.63 -7.35
N ARG A 187 24.28 6.57 -7.12
CA ARG A 187 23.60 7.30 -8.21
C ARG A 187 24.55 8.20 -8.99
N LYS A 188 25.46 8.92 -8.33
CA LYS A 188 26.49 9.73 -9.00
C LYS A 188 27.44 8.86 -9.82
N SER A 189 27.83 7.68 -9.34
CA SER A 189 28.62 6.74 -10.15
C SER A 189 27.84 6.18 -11.33
N SER A 190 26.55 5.85 -11.17
CA SER A 190 25.71 5.38 -12.28
C SER A 190 25.50 6.46 -13.35
N VAL A 191 25.20 7.70 -12.94
CA VAL A 191 25.01 8.85 -13.85
C VAL A 191 26.34 9.40 -14.37
N GLY A 192 27.46 9.17 -13.69
CA GLY A 192 28.79 9.54 -14.18
C GLY A 192 29.35 8.52 -15.17
N SER A 193 29.06 7.23 -14.97
CA SER A 193 29.43 6.16 -15.90
C SER A 193 28.54 6.12 -17.14
N MET A 194 27.26 6.46 -17.01
CA MET A 194 26.41 6.84 -18.14
C MET A 194 26.70 8.31 -18.43
N GLY A 195 27.80 8.59 -19.13
CA GLY A 195 28.31 9.95 -19.37
C GLY A 195 27.21 10.99 -19.57
N ALA A 196 27.48 12.22 -19.09
CA ALA A 196 26.59 13.38 -19.13
C ALA A 196 25.58 13.26 -20.29
N PRO A 197 24.25 13.33 -20.04
CA PRO A 197 23.29 13.13 -21.11
C PRO A 197 23.73 14.04 -22.25
N PRO A 198 23.99 13.52 -23.46
CA PRO A 198 24.21 14.40 -24.58
C PRO A 198 23.02 15.33 -24.56
N VAL A 199 23.28 16.64 -24.53
CA VAL A 199 22.25 17.63 -24.86
C VAL A 199 21.57 17.06 -26.08
N CYS A 200 20.30 16.68 -25.94
CA CYS A 200 19.60 15.84 -26.89
C CYS A 200 19.54 16.56 -28.25
N GLN A 201 20.52 16.29 -29.10
CA GLN A 201 20.53 16.60 -30.53
C GLN A 201 20.70 15.33 -31.35
N ALA A 202 20.32 14.17 -30.79
CA ALA A 202 20.13 12.96 -31.56
C ALA A 202 18.64 12.85 -31.93
N PRO A 203 18.28 12.68 -33.22
CA PRO A 203 16.91 12.43 -33.63
C PRO A 203 16.42 11.17 -32.94
N VAL A 204 15.33 11.29 -32.18
CA VAL A 204 14.64 10.14 -31.58
C VAL A 204 14.30 9.17 -32.72
N PRO A 205 14.66 7.88 -32.62
CA PRO A 205 14.34 6.91 -33.67
C PRO A 205 12.82 6.90 -33.87
N ALA A 206 12.39 7.13 -35.10
CA ALA A 206 11.01 7.17 -35.51
C ALA A 206 10.28 5.92 -35.02
N THR A 207 9.50 6.07 -33.95
CA THR A 207 8.48 5.09 -33.59
C THR A 207 7.50 5.05 -34.76
N PRO A 208 7.26 3.89 -35.39
CA PRO A 208 6.35 3.81 -36.54
C PRO A 208 4.98 4.30 -36.09
N GLY A 209 4.49 5.38 -36.71
CA GLY A 209 3.16 5.97 -36.44
C GLY A 209 3.13 7.27 -35.66
N VAL A 210 4.28 7.85 -35.30
CA VAL A 210 4.33 9.18 -34.67
C VAL A 210 5.10 10.14 -35.55
N TYR A 211 4.38 11.10 -36.13
CA TYR A 211 4.93 12.18 -36.95
C TYR A 211 5.23 13.42 -36.08
N VAL A 212 6.40 14.02 -36.26
CA VAL A 212 6.73 15.31 -35.63
C VAL A 212 6.41 16.41 -36.62
N ILE A 213 5.59 17.38 -36.24
CA ILE A 213 5.31 18.54 -37.10
C ILE A 213 6.62 19.35 -37.24
N PRO A 214 7.17 19.49 -38.46
CA PRO A 214 8.34 20.34 -38.71
C PRO A 214 7.99 21.81 -38.47
N GLU A 215 9.01 22.62 -38.19
CA GLU A 215 8.83 24.02 -37.82
C GLU A 215 8.16 24.83 -38.95
N GLU A 216 8.42 24.51 -40.22
CA GLU A 216 7.80 25.17 -41.37
C GLU A 216 6.28 24.95 -41.41
N GLU A 217 5.83 23.70 -41.23
CA GLU A 217 4.40 23.38 -41.15
C GLU A 217 3.74 24.02 -39.94
N ARG A 218 4.45 24.05 -38.80
CA ARG A 218 3.98 24.73 -37.59
C ARG A 218 3.80 26.24 -37.81
N GLN A 219 4.73 26.89 -38.51
CA GLN A 219 4.63 28.31 -38.84
C GLN A 219 3.48 28.59 -39.80
N ALA A 220 3.32 27.78 -40.85
CA ALA A 220 2.18 27.89 -41.76
C ALA A 220 0.83 27.74 -41.03
N LEU A 221 0.74 26.80 -40.07
CA LEU A 221 -0.44 26.63 -39.22
C LEU A 221 -0.71 27.86 -38.34
N LEU A 222 0.33 28.42 -37.69
CA LEU A 222 0.22 29.63 -36.88
C LEU A 222 -0.21 30.83 -37.71
N GLU A 223 0.34 31.00 -38.91
CA GLU A 223 -0.07 32.06 -39.84
C GLU A 223 -1.53 31.92 -40.26
N GLY A 224 -1.97 30.71 -40.60
CA GLY A 224 -3.37 30.42 -40.94
C GLY A 224 -4.31 30.74 -39.78
N LEU A 225 -3.96 30.33 -38.56
CA LEU A 225 -4.74 30.63 -37.35
C LEU A 225 -4.80 32.13 -37.06
N ARG A 226 -3.69 32.86 -37.21
CA ARG A 226 -3.62 34.31 -37.01
C ARG A 226 -4.44 35.07 -38.07
N LYS A 227 -4.41 34.64 -39.34
CA LYS A 227 -5.26 35.21 -40.41
C LYS A 227 -6.74 35.04 -40.08
N ASN A 228 -7.16 33.83 -39.73
CA ASN A 228 -8.55 33.56 -39.33
C ASN A 228 -8.96 34.38 -38.08
N TRP A 229 -8.07 34.49 -37.09
CA TRP A 229 -8.33 35.34 -35.93
C TRP A 229 -8.50 36.81 -36.31
N ASN A 230 -7.65 37.35 -37.19
CA ASN A 230 -7.77 38.73 -37.68
C ASN A 230 -9.08 38.96 -38.42
N GLU A 231 -9.50 38.04 -39.29
CA GLU A 231 -10.76 38.12 -40.03
C GLU A 231 -11.97 38.11 -39.09
N LEU A 232 -12.01 37.16 -38.15
CA LEU A 232 -13.09 37.02 -37.16
C LEU A 232 -13.13 38.22 -36.21
N GLN A 233 -11.96 38.71 -35.78
CA GLN A 233 -11.83 39.88 -34.92
C GLN A 233 -12.27 41.15 -35.65
N THR A 234 -11.92 41.29 -36.93
CA THR A 234 -12.40 42.37 -37.79
C THR A 234 -13.93 42.30 -37.86
N ALA A 235 -14.52 41.15 -38.15
CA ALA A 235 -15.97 40.98 -38.18
C ALA A 235 -16.65 41.28 -36.82
N TYR A 236 -16.00 40.95 -35.71
CA TYR A 236 -16.46 41.28 -34.36
C TYR A 236 -16.43 42.80 -34.10
N GLN A 237 -15.37 43.49 -34.49
CA GLN A 237 -15.23 44.95 -34.36
C GLN A 237 -16.27 45.72 -35.20
N HIS A 238 -16.63 45.20 -36.38
CA HIS A 238 -17.67 45.78 -37.22
C HIS A 238 -19.10 45.45 -36.74
N MET A 239 -19.27 44.74 -35.61
CA MET A 239 -20.58 44.51 -35.02
C MET A 239 -21.16 45.83 -34.44
N PRO A 240 -22.47 46.10 -34.62
CA PRO A 240 -23.12 47.23 -33.96
C PRO A 240 -22.97 47.19 -32.44
N ILE A 241 -22.69 48.35 -31.84
CA ILE A 241 -22.55 48.52 -30.38
C ILE A 241 -23.87 48.15 -29.64
N LEU A 242 -25.02 48.39 -30.28
CA LEU A 242 -26.35 48.07 -29.74
C LEU A 242 -26.75 46.61 -30.03
N ILE A 243 -26.82 45.80 -28.97
CA ILE A 243 -27.03 44.34 -29.01
C ILE A 243 -28.38 43.97 -28.34
N ASP A 244 -29.45 44.63 -28.76
CA ASP A 244 -30.74 44.51 -28.08
C ASP A 244 -31.51 43.24 -28.47
N THR A 245 -31.28 42.72 -29.67
CA THR A 245 -31.98 41.53 -30.16
C THR A 245 -31.23 40.25 -29.79
N MET A 246 -31.98 39.19 -29.45
CA MET A 246 -31.41 37.87 -29.11
C MET A 246 -30.48 37.32 -30.22
N HIS A 247 -30.79 37.58 -31.49
CA HIS A 247 -29.97 37.18 -32.62
C HIS A 247 -28.61 37.90 -32.65
N LYS A 248 -28.57 39.21 -32.37
CA LYS A 248 -27.32 39.97 -32.27
C LYS A 248 -26.46 39.45 -31.11
N ARG A 249 -27.08 39.15 -29.96
CA ARG A 249 -26.40 38.56 -28.79
C ARG A 249 -25.84 37.17 -29.10
N ALA A 250 -26.62 36.30 -29.72
CA ALA A 250 -26.18 34.96 -30.09
C ALA A 250 -25.04 34.97 -31.13
N ARG A 251 -25.09 35.91 -32.10
CA ARG A 251 -24.00 36.13 -33.05
C ARG A 251 -22.71 36.57 -32.35
N LYS A 252 -22.81 37.48 -31.38
CA LYS A 252 -21.66 37.91 -30.55
C LYS A 252 -21.06 36.74 -29.79
N GLU A 253 -21.88 36.00 -29.07
CA GLU A 253 -21.44 34.86 -28.27
C GLU A 253 -20.74 33.79 -29.13
N ARG A 254 -21.25 33.53 -30.35
CA ARG A 254 -20.61 32.64 -31.31
C ARG A 254 -19.21 33.12 -31.68
N MET A 255 -19.06 34.39 -32.08
CA MET A 255 -17.76 34.94 -32.45
C MET A 255 -16.79 34.97 -31.27
N GLU A 256 -17.22 35.31 -30.06
CA GLU A 256 -16.38 35.25 -28.86
C GLU A 256 -15.92 33.82 -28.51
N LYS A 257 -16.79 32.82 -28.73
CA LYS A 257 -16.43 31.42 -28.53
C LYS A 257 -15.39 30.97 -29.56
N GLU A 258 -15.54 31.39 -30.81
CA GLU A 258 -14.58 31.10 -31.88
C GLU A 258 -13.25 31.82 -31.67
N LEU A 259 -13.25 33.10 -31.25
CA LEU A 259 -12.05 33.85 -30.88
C LEU A 259 -11.28 33.13 -29.76
N ARG A 260 -11.96 32.76 -28.67
CA ARG A 260 -11.35 32.01 -27.56
C ARG A 260 -10.76 30.67 -28.00
N ARG A 261 -11.41 29.97 -28.95
CA ARG A 261 -10.89 28.73 -29.53
C ARG A 261 -9.59 28.98 -30.29
N LEU A 262 -9.55 30.02 -31.13
CA LEU A 262 -8.36 30.38 -31.89
C LEU A 262 -7.21 30.81 -30.98
N GLU A 263 -7.48 31.64 -29.95
CA GLU A 263 -6.49 32.04 -28.95
C GLU A 263 -5.87 30.85 -28.22
N LEU A 264 -6.70 29.89 -27.81
CA LEU A 264 -6.23 28.66 -27.15
C LEU A 264 -5.37 27.81 -28.10
N ASN A 265 -5.79 27.67 -29.36
CA ASN A 265 -5.02 26.94 -30.36
C ASN A 265 -3.65 27.59 -30.60
N ILE A 266 -3.62 28.90 -30.82
CA ILE A 266 -2.38 29.67 -31.02
C ILE A 266 -1.47 29.51 -29.80
N SER A 267 -2.00 29.70 -28.59
CA SER A 267 -1.20 29.58 -27.36
C SER A 267 -0.65 28.17 -27.16
N THR A 268 -1.41 27.14 -27.53
CA THR A 268 -0.95 25.74 -27.45
C THR A 268 0.21 25.48 -28.41
N LEU A 269 0.12 25.98 -29.65
CA LEU A 269 1.19 25.84 -30.64
C LEU A 269 2.43 26.69 -30.31
N GLU A 270 2.25 27.87 -29.72
CA GLU A 270 3.37 28.75 -29.33
C GLU A 270 4.14 28.23 -28.12
N ARG A 271 3.46 27.64 -27.13
CA ARG A 271 4.10 27.08 -25.92
C ARG A 271 4.91 25.81 -26.21
N HIS A 272 4.56 25.08 -27.27
CA HIS A 272 5.13 23.78 -27.57
C HIS A 272 5.93 23.85 -28.89
N ASN A 273 7.26 23.78 -28.77
CA ASN A 273 8.17 23.80 -29.93
C ASN A 273 8.19 22.48 -30.71
N GLN A 274 7.83 21.37 -30.07
CA GLN A 274 7.78 20.05 -30.69
C GLN A 274 6.42 19.43 -30.43
N ILE A 275 5.70 19.10 -31.50
CA ILE A 275 4.35 18.53 -31.45
C ILE A 275 4.38 17.20 -32.19
N TYR A 276 3.96 16.16 -31.49
CA TYR A 276 3.88 14.79 -31.99
C TYR A 276 2.42 14.50 -32.37
N VAL A 277 2.19 14.17 -33.63
CA VAL A 277 0.91 13.70 -34.15
C VAL A 277 0.99 12.19 -34.28
N VAL A 278 0.01 11.50 -33.72
CA VAL A 278 -0.13 10.05 -33.87
C VAL A 278 -1.21 9.81 -34.90
N ASP A 279 -0.93 9.00 -35.92
CA ASP A 279 -1.95 8.63 -36.90
C ASP A 279 -2.98 7.71 -36.22
N ASP A 280 -4.22 8.16 -36.15
CA ASP A 280 -5.33 7.42 -35.53
C ASP A 280 -5.57 6.03 -36.17
N ALA A 281 -5.07 5.82 -37.40
CA ALA A 281 -5.16 4.57 -38.13
C ALA A 281 -4.36 3.40 -37.50
N LEU A 282 -3.41 3.67 -36.59
CA LEU A 282 -2.60 2.66 -35.91
C LEU A 282 -3.08 2.33 -34.49
N CYS A 283 -4.17 2.97 -34.03
CA CYS A 283 -4.70 2.83 -32.67
C CYS A 283 -5.98 1.97 -32.61
N ALA A 284 -6.33 1.26 -33.70
CA ALA A 284 -7.49 0.37 -33.82
C ALA A 284 -7.17 -1.08 -33.43
#